data_AF-A0A7W1PTM0-F1
#
_entry.id   AF-A0A7W1PTM0-F1
#
_cell.length_a   1.000
_cell.length_b   1.000
_cell.length_c   1.000
_cell.angle_alpha   90.00
_cell.angle_beta   90.00
_cell.angle_gamma   90.00
#
_symmetry.space_group_name_H-M   'P 1'
#
loop_
_entity.id
_entity.type
_entity.pdbx_description
1 polymer ?
#
loop_
_entity_poly.entity_id
_entity_poly.type
_entity_poly.pdbx_seq_one_letter_code
_entity_poly.pdbx_strand_id
1 'polypeptide(L)' 'MEMPMPMVSILEELEKLPDEMALFVFHRRFPKFLIAELEDRGYRWALKNESENNVHLLIYKS' A
#
# COMPACT_ATOMS: atom_id res chain seq x y z
N MET A 1 16.06 -9.40 10.77
CA MET A 1 14.76 -9.41 10.08
C MET A 1 15.05 -9.19 8.62
N GLU A 2 14.69 -10.14 7.75
CA GLU A 2 14.65 -9.87 6.32
C GLU A 2 13.51 -8.87 6.10
N MET A 3 13.84 -7.64 5.69
CA MET A 3 12.80 -6.67 5.34
C MET A 3 11.98 -7.29 4.22
N PRO A 4 10.63 -7.35 4.32
CA PRO A 4 9.84 -7.78 3.19
C PRO A 4 10.02 -6.74 2.08
N MET A 5 10.89 -7.05 1.11
CA MET A 5 11.18 -6.26 -0.09
C MET A 5 9.94 -5.58 -0.71
N PRO A 6 8.77 -6.26 -0.86
CA PRO A 6 7.61 -5.60 -1.45
C PRO A 6 7.07 -4.42 -0.63
N MET A 7 7.18 -4.44 0.70
CA MET A 7 6.69 -3.36 1.55
C MET A 7 7.59 -2.12 1.45
N VAL A 8 8.92 -2.33 1.48
CA VAL A 8 9.89 -1.24 1.39
C VAL A 8 9.73 -0.50 0.06
N SER A 9 9.65 -1.22 -1.06
CA SER A 9 9.46 -0.60 -2.36
C SER A 9 8.15 0.18 -2.47
N ILE A 10 7.05 -0.29 -1.87
CA ILE A 10 5.79 0.46 -1.85
C ILE A 10 5.94 1.79 -1.10
N LEU A 11 6.58 1.78 0.07
CA LEU A 11 6.78 2.99 0.87
C LEU A 11 7.70 3.99 0.17
N GLU A 12 8.78 3.52 -0.45
CA GLU A 12 9.70 4.37 -1.23
C GLU A 12 9.00 5.02 -2.44
N GLU A 13 8.10 4.31 -3.11
CA GLU A 13 7.34 4.87 -4.24
C GLU A 13 6.28 5.87 -3.76
N LEU A 14 5.68 5.66 -2.59
CA LEU A 14 4.74 6.61 -1.97
C LEU A 14 5.41 7.93 -1.59
N GLU A 15 6.65 7.89 -1.09
CA GLU A 15 7.43 9.09 -0.75
C GLU A 15 7.74 9.96 -1.99
N LYS A 16 7.89 9.32 -3.16
CA LYS A 16 8.15 9.99 -4.44
C LYS A 16 6.87 10.38 -5.18
N LEU A 17 5.71 9.97 -4.68
CA LEU A 17 4.43 10.16 -5.36
C LEU A 17 4.12 11.66 -5.49
N PRO A 18 3.80 12.16 -6.70
CA PRO A 18 3.34 13.53 -6.86
C PRO A 18 2.06 13.80 -6.08
N ASP A 19 1.78 15.07 -5.82
CA ASP A 19 0.51 15.46 -5.21
C ASP A 19 -0.65 15.13 -6.17
N GLU A 20 -1.83 14.84 -5.59
CA GLU A 20 -3.03 14.38 -6.31
C GLU A 20 -2.91 13.02 -7.05
N MET A 21 -1.79 12.32 -6.90
CA MET A 21 -1.61 10.96 -7.44
C MET A 21 -1.88 9.90 -6.37
N ALA A 22 -2.16 8.68 -6.85
CA ALA A 22 -2.35 7.50 -6.02
C ALA A 22 -1.49 6.34 -6.55
N LEU A 23 -0.95 5.53 -5.64
CA LEU A 23 -0.25 4.29 -5.97
C LEU A 23 -1.23 3.13 -5.99
N PHE A 24 -1.26 2.39 -7.09
CA PHE A 24 -2.09 1.19 -7.25
C PHE A 24 -1.25 -0.09 -7.09
N VAL A 25 -1.64 -0.93 -6.13
CA VAL A 25 -0.91 -2.14 -5.73
C VAL A 25 -1.79 -3.36 -5.90
N PHE A 26 -1.26 -4.37 -6.58
CA PHE A 26 -1.86 -5.70 -6.68
C PHE A 26 -1.21 -6.64 -5.68
N HIS A 27 -2.02 -7.29 -4.83
CA HIS A 27 -1.48 -8.24 -3.85
C HIS A 27 -2.34 -9.50 -3.77
N ARG A 28 -1.68 -10.64 -3.50
CA ARG A 28 -2.35 -11.94 -3.33
C ARG A 28 -3.16 -12.09 -2.03
N ARG A 29 -3.05 -11.17 -1.08
CA ARG A 29 -3.72 -11.22 0.23
C ARG A 29 -3.66 -9.85 0.89
N PHE A 30 -4.54 -9.60 1.85
CA PHE A 30 -4.57 -8.35 2.60
C PHE A 30 -3.27 -8.11 3.41
N PRO A 31 -2.51 -7.01 3.16
CA PRO A 31 -1.21 -6.78 3.76
C PRO A 31 -1.30 -6.01 5.09
N LYS A 32 -1.63 -6.71 6.19
CA LYS A 32 -1.86 -6.08 7.53
C LYS A 32 -0.73 -5.17 8.01
N PHE A 33 0.54 -5.57 7.83
CA PHE A 33 1.69 -4.77 8.26
C PHE A 33 1.85 -3.48 7.45
N LEU A 34 1.62 -3.54 6.14
CA LEU A 34 1.67 -2.36 5.29
C LEU A 34 0.61 -1.35 5.73
N ILE A 35 -0.61 -1.80 6.03
CA ILE A 35 -1.69 -0.90 6.46
C ILE A 35 -1.34 -0.14 7.74
N ALA A 36 -0.79 -0.83 8.74
CA ALA A 36 -0.35 -0.17 9.98
C ALA A 36 0.70 0.93 9.69
N GLU A 37 1.67 0.65 8.82
CA GLU A 37 2.71 1.61 8.44
C GLU A 37 2.16 2.79 7.64
N LEU A 38 1.18 2.56 6.76
CA LEU A 38 0.51 3.61 6.00
C LEU A 38 -0.24 4.57 6.94
N GLU A 39 -0.95 4.03 7.93
CA GLU A 39 -1.69 4.81 8.92
C GLU A 39 -0.74 5.64 9.81
N ASP A 40 0.36 5.05 10.29
CA ASP A 40 1.39 5.74 11.08
C ASP A 40 2.03 6.90 10.31
N ARG A 41 2.17 6.74 8.98
CA ARG A 41 2.72 7.77 8.08
C ARG A 41 1.68 8.75 7.53
N GLY A 42 0.39 8.61 7.90
CA GLY A 42 -0.68 9.52 7.49
C GLY A 42 -1.18 9.32 6.05
N TYR A 43 -0.89 8.19 5.42
CA TYR A 43 -1.48 7.84 4.12
C TYR A 43 -2.90 7.31 4.28
N ARG A 44 -3.72 7.55 3.26
CA ARG A 44 -5.04 6.93 3.13
C ARG A 44 -5.00 5.80 2.12
N TRP A 45 -5.92 4.86 2.27
CA TRP A 45 -6.00 3.71 1.40
C TRP A 45 -7.45 3.28 1.13
N ALA A 46 -7.65 2.61 0.00
CA ALA A 46 -8.90 1.98 -0.38
C ALA A 46 -8.62 0.56 -0.88
N LEU A 47 -9.43 -0.40 -0.43
CA LEU A 47 -9.28 -1.81 -0.78
C LEU A 47 -10.47 -2.27 -1.63
N LYS A 48 -10.17 -2.97 -2.72
CA LYS A 48 -11.16 -3.72 -3.50
C LYS A 48 -10.76 -5.20 -3.48
N ASN A 49 -11.64 -6.03 -2.94
CA ASN A 49 -11.46 -7.49 -2.94
C ASN A 49 -12.06 -8.05 -4.23
N GLU A 50 -11.22 -8.60 -5.11
CA GLU A 50 -11.66 -9.30 -6.32
C GLU A 50 -11.89 -10.80 -6.01
N SER A 51 -11.15 -11.37 -5.04
CA SER A 51 -11.33 -12.74 -4.52
C SER A 51 -10.53 -12.92 -3.22
N GLU A 52 -10.64 -14.07 -2.53
CA GLU A 52 -9.86 -14.38 -1.32
C GLU A 52 -8.35 -14.21 -1.49
N ASN A 53 -7.85 -14.40 -2.72
CA ASN A 53 -6.43 -14.36 -3.05
C ASN A 53 -6.06 -13.20 -3.99
N ASN A 54 -6.95 -12.24 -4.24
CA ASN A 54 -6.63 -11.07 -5.06
C ASN A 54 -7.25 -9.83 -4.46
N VAL A 55 -6.39 -8.94 -3.99
CA VAL A 55 -6.77 -7.64 -3.46
C VAL A 55 -6.09 -6.54 -4.27
N HIS A 56 -6.87 -5.53 -4.59
CA HIS A 56 -6.41 -4.28 -5.17
C HIS A 56 -6.38 -3.24 -4.06
N LEU A 57 -5.23 -2.60 -3.89
CA LEU A 57 -5.03 -1.56 -2.89
C LEU A 57 -4.67 -0.27 -3.62
N LEU A 58 -5.45 0.78 -3.37
CA LEU A 58 -5.15 2.14 -3.81
C LEU A 58 -4.67 2.92 -2.60
N ILE A 59 -3.50 3.55 -2.69
CA ILE A 59 -2.88 4.29 -1.58
C ILE A 59 -2.62 5.72 -2.06
N TYR A 60 -2.93 6.72 -1.24
CA TYR A 60 -2.82 8.12 -1.61
C TYR A 60 -2.50 8.99 -0.39
N LYS A 61 -1.89 10.15 -0.62
CA LYS A 61 -1.63 11.14 0.43
C LYS A 61 -2.95 11.73 0.94
N SER A 62 -3.02 12.02 2.24
CA SER A 62 -4.17 12.69 2.86
C SER A 62 -4.22 14.18 2.55
#